data_AF-A0A433UJZ9-F1
#
_entry.id   AF-A0A433UJZ9-F1
#
_cell.length_a   1.000
_cell.length_b   1.000
_cell.length_c   1.000
_cell.angle_alpha   90.00
_cell.angle_beta   90.00
_cell.angle_gamma   90.00
#
_symmetry.space_group_name_H-M   'P 1'
#
loop_
_entity.id
_entity.type
_entity.pdbx_description
1 polymer ?
#
loop_
_entity_poly.entity_id
_entity_poly.type
_entity_poly.pdbx_seq_one_letter_code
_entity_poly.pdbx_strand_id
1 'polypeptide(L)'
;MYANIHKIMYIKPLSMYEAFIDLDELIARCRDKQAKQFIKEAVACYKAGAYRSCIVATWNAVVFDFLHKLRELKLLEDKEALNLLDQFEKLSSEKKVKELWQFESDIPKKSLKPFELISIVEMSDIERLFEDRSRCAHPSMTSLEEPFEATAELARYHLR
;
A
#
# COMPACT_ATOMS: atom_id res chain seq x y z
N MET A 1 23.59 40.70 -7.04
CA MET A 1 22.52 41.45 -7.73
C MET A 1 21.24 40.62 -7.58
N TYR A 2 20.65 40.62 -6.38
CA TYR A 2 19.46 41.40 -5.99
C TYR A 2 18.18 41.03 -6.76
N ALA A 3 17.35 40.24 -6.07
CA ALA A 3 15.92 40.38 -5.82
C ALA A 3 14.91 40.71 -6.95
N ASN A 4 13.92 39.83 -7.08
CA ASN A 4 12.46 40.10 -7.19
C ASN A 4 11.75 38.75 -7.04
N ILE A 5 11.24 38.27 -5.90
CA ILE A 5 10.15 38.78 -5.03
C ILE A 5 8.91 39.23 -5.81
N HIS A 6 8.05 38.25 -6.13
CA HIS A 6 6.58 38.28 -6.03
C HIS A 6 6.16 36.81 -5.99
N LYS A 7 5.97 36.14 -4.85
CA LYS A 7 4.87 36.27 -3.88
C LYS A 7 3.48 36.38 -4.53
N ILE A 8 3.01 35.27 -5.06
CA ILE A 8 1.59 34.91 -5.19
C ILE A 8 1.54 33.41 -4.81
N MET A 9 1.46 33.04 -3.53
CA MET A 9 0.22 32.97 -2.76
C MET A 9 -0.98 32.45 -3.56
N TYR A 10 -0.86 31.24 -4.08
CA TYR A 10 -1.99 30.32 -4.18
C TYR A 10 -1.62 29.03 -3.44
N ILE A 11 -1.67 29.12 -2.11
CA ILE A 11 -2.12 28.00 -1.30
C ILE A 11 -3.56 27.79 -1.77
N LYS A 12 -3.76 26.91 -2.77
CA LYS A 12 -5.07 26.28 -2.90
C LYS A 12 -5.31 25.63 -1.54
N PRO A 13 -6.37 25.98 -0.81
CA PRO A 13 -6.72 25.19 0.35
C PRO A 13 -6.88 23.76 -0.17
N LEU A 14 -6.10 22.82 0.39
CA LEU A 14 -6.41 21.41 0.30
C LEU A 14 -7.90 21.31 0.61
N SER A 15 -8.65 21.00 -0.43
CA SER A 15 -10.10 21.04 -0.40
C SER A 15 -10.53 20.12 0.72
N MET A 16 -11.28 20.64 1.70
CA MET A 16 -11.92 19.89 2.79
C MET A 16 -12.73 18.67 2.29
N TYR A 17 -12.95 18.57 0.97
CA TYR A 17 -13.58 17.46 0.25
C TYR A 17 -12.71 16.21 0.05
N GLU A 18 -11.38 16.25 0.21
CA GLU A 18 -10.56 15.03 0.17
C GLU A 18 -10.67 14.20 1.47
N ALA A 19 -11.27 14.76 2.53
CA ALA A 19 -11.40 14.10 3.83
C ALA A 19 -12.45 12.96 3.85
N PHE A 20 -13.33 12.88 2.85
CA PHE A 20 -14.35 11.83 2.73
C PHE A 20 -14.44 11.32 1.30
N ILE A 21 -13.38 10.67 0.81
CA ILE A 21 -13.54 9.77 -0.35
C ILE A 21 -14.44 8.62 0.11
N ASP A 22 -15.53 8.39 -0.62
CA ASP A 22 -16.40 7.26 -0.39
C ASP A 22 -15.62 5.96 -0.66
N LEU A 23 -15.80 4.94 0.19
CA LEU A 23 -15.08 3.67 0.03
C LEU A 23 -15.37 2.99 -1.32
N ASP A 24 -16.56 3.22 -1.86
CA ASP A 24 -16.96 2.71 -3.17
C ASP A 24 -16.28 3.51 -4.31
N GLU A 25 -15.95 4.78 -4.09
CA GLU A 25 -15.13 5.58 -5.01
C GLU A 25 -13.66 5.11 -5.03
N LEU A 26 -13.10 4.76 -3.87
CA LEU A 26 -11.75 4.15 -3.79
C LEU A 26 -11.67 2.86 -4.61
N ILE A 27 -12.68 1.99 -4.49
CA ILE A 27 -12.80 0.77 -5.29
C ILE A 27 -12.85 1.12 -6.79
N ALA A 28 -13.55 2.19 -7.18
CA ALA A 28 -13.67 2.60 -8.58
C ALA A 28 -12.32 3.02 -9.19
N ARG A 29 -11.46 3.70 -8.42
CA ARG A 29 -10.15 4.19 -8.85
C ARG A 29 -9.12 3.08 -9.09
N CYS A 30 -9.28 1.92 -8.44
CA CYS A 30 -8.40 0.78 -8.65
C CYS A 30 -8.60 0.17 -10.05
N ARG A 31 -7.53 0.17 -10.86
CA ARG A 31 -7.53 -0.30 -12.25
C ARG A 31 -7.29 -1.80 -12.35
N ASP A 32 -6.31 -2.31 -11.60
CA ASP A 32 -5.99 -3.73 -11.60
C ASP A 32 -7.11 -4.56 -10.97
N LYS A 33 -7.46 -5.67 -11.62
CA LYS A 33 -8.58 -6.51 -11.19
C LYS A 33 -8.28 -7.23 -9.87
N GLN A 34 -7.05 -7.65 -9.64
CA GLN A 34 -6.66 -8.42 -8.44
C GLN A 34 -6.59 -7.49 -7.23
N ALA A 35 -5.88 -6.36 -7.34
CA ALA A 35 -5.83 -5.32 -6.33
C ALA A 35 -7.24 -4.83 -5.96
N LYS A 36 -8.12 -4.63 -6.96
CA LYS A 36 -9.51 -4.20 -6.74
C LYS A 36 -10.33 -5.22 -5.95
N GLN A 37 -10.07 -6.53 -6.11
CA GLN A 37 -10.72 -7.55 -5.30
C GLN A 37 -10.32 -7.42 -3.83
N PHE A 38 -9.04 -7.23 -3.54
CA PHE A 38 -8.55 -7.05 -2.17
C PHE A 38 -9.00 -5.73 -1.54
N ILE A 39 -9.11 -4.63 -2.30
CA ILE A 39 -9.71 -3.38 -1.78
C ILE A 39 -11.19 -3.59 -1.44
N LYS A 40 -11.95 -4.31 -2.28
CA LYS A 40 -13.35 -4.64 -1.97
C LYS A 40 -13.47 -5.46 -0.68
N GLU A 41 -12.58 -6.43 -0.50
CA GLU A 41 -12.50 -7.22 0.73
C GLU A 41 -12.18 -6.34 1.94
N ALA A 42 -11.18 -5.45 1.82
CA ALA A 42 -10.82 -4.52 2.89
C ALA A 42 -12.00 -3.61 3.28
N VAL A 43 -12.72 -3.06 2.30
CA VAL A 43 -13.93 -2.25 2.52
C VAL A 43 -15.04 -3.07 3.18
N ALA A 44 -15.25 -4.32 2.78
CA ALA A 44 -16.22 -5.21 3.41
C ALA A 44 -15.86 -5.50 4.87
N CYS A 45 -14.59 -5.79 5.15
CA CYS A 45 -14.09 -5.97 6.52
C CYS A 45 -14.28 -4.70 7.36
N TYR A 46 -14.00 -3.53 6.79
CA TYR A 46 -14.23 -2.25 7.46
C TYR A 46 -15.70 -2.06 7.84
N LYS A 47 -16.62 -2.23 6.88
CA LYS A 47 -18.07 -2.11 7.08
C LYS A 47 -18.60 -3.12 8.11
N ALA A 48 -17.96 -4.28 8.23
CA ALA A 48 -18.30 -5.32 9.21
C ALA A 48 -17.64 -5.14 10.60
N GLY A 49 -16.81 -4.11 10.80
CA GLY A 49 -16.07 -3.91 12.05
C GLY A 49 -14.85 -4.83 12.25
N ALA A 50 -14.45 -5.58 11.21
CA ALA A 50 -13.30 -6.47 11.22
C ALA A 50 -12.01 -5.71 10.86
N TYR A 51 -11.60 -4.76 11.69
CA TYR A 51 -10.54 -3.79 11.37
C TYR A 51 -9.15 -4.41 11.14
N ARG A 52 -8.79 -5.47 11.89
CA ARG A 52 -7.53 -6.20 11.65
C ARG A 52 -7.50 -6.81 10.25
N SER A 53 -8.59 -7.48 9.86
CA SER A 53 -8.71 -8.08 8.53
C SER A 53 -8.74 -7.02 7.43
N CYS A 54 -9.37 -5.87 7.69
CA CYS A 54 -9.33 -4.72 6.78
C CYS A 54 -7.88 -4.31 6.47
N ILE A 55 -7.05 -4.09 7.49
CA ILE A 55 -5.65 -3.67 7.31
C ILE A 55 -4.84 -4.74 6.56
N VAL A 56 -5.05 -6.03 6.87
CA VAL A 56 -4.38 -7.13 6.15
C VAL A 56 -4.78 -7.17 4.67
N ALA A 57 -6.07 -7.02 4.36
CA ALA A 57 -6.56 -7.00 2.99
C ALA A 57 -6.08 -5.76 2.22
N THR A 58 -5.99 -4.59 2.87
CA THR A 58 -5.40 -3.38 2.28
C THR A 58 -3.94 -3.61 1.86
N TRP A 59 -3.13 -4.25 2.70
CA TRP A 59 -1.75 -4.60 2.32
C TRP A 59 -1.70 -5.53 1.11
N ASN A 60 -2.56 -6.56 1.07
CA ASN A 60 -2.62 -7.46 -0.09
C ASN A 60 -2.95 -6.68 -1.37
N ALA A 61 -3.86 -5.71 -1.32
CA ALA A 61 -4.15 -4.86 -2.47
C ALA A 61 -2.90 -4.09 -2.96
N VAL A 62 -2.10 -3.53 -2.05
CA VAL A 62 -0.83 -2.85 -2.38
C VAL A 62 0.15 -3.80 -3.06
N VAL A 63 0.31 -5.03 -2.54
CA VAL A 63 1.22 -6.03 -3.14
C VAL A 63 0.79 -6.35 -4.58
N PHE A 64 -0.49 -6.62 -4.81
CA PHE A 64 -0.99 -6.95 -6.15
C PHE A 64 -0.97 -5.76 -7.11
N ASP A 65 -1.24 -4.55 -6.64
CA ASP A 65 -1.11 -3.33 -7.43
C ASP A 65 0.34 -3.06 -7.85
N PHE A 66 1.30 -3.27 -6.93
CA PHE A 66 2.73 -3.17 -7.23
C PHE A 66 3.15 -4.20 -8.29
N LEU A 67 2.76 -5.48 -8.13
CA LEU A 67 3.05 -6.51 -9.12
C LEU A 67 2.41 -6.21 -10.49
N HIS A 68 1.21 -5.62 -10.52
CA HIS A 68 0.58 -5.17 -11.75
C HIS A 68 1.40 -4.07 -12.43
N LYS A 69 1.82 -3.04 -11.68
CA LYS A 69 2.66 -1.96 -12.19
C LYS A 69 4.00 -2.47 -12.74
N LEU A 70 4.62 -3.46 -12.09
CA LEU A 70 5.82 -4.12 -12.63
C LEU A 70 5.54 -4.81 -13.97
N ARG A 71 4.37 -5.45 -14.12
CA ARG A 71 3.98 -6.07 -15.41
C ARG A 71 3.78 -5.02 -16.49
N GLU A 72 3.19 -3.87 -16.17
CA GLU A 72 3.07 -2.74 -17.10
C GLU A 72 4.44 -2.21 -17.53
N LEU A 73 5.38 -2.06 -16.59
CA LEU A 73 6.76 -1.65 -16.89
C LEU A 73 7.53 -2.70 -17.72
N LYS A 74 7.31 -3.99 -17.45
CA LYS A 74 7.85 -5.09 -18.27
C LYS A 74 7.37 -5.02 -19.71
N LEU A 75 6.12 -4.62 -19.96
CA LEU A 75 5.61 -4.41 -21.33
C LEU A 75 6.31 -3.24 -22.04
N LEU A 76 6.89 -2.31 -21.29
CA LEU A 76 7.73 -1.21 -21.77
C LEU A 76 9.23 -1.59 -21.81
N GLU A 77 9.55 -2.88 -21.70
CA GLU A 77 10.92 -3.43 -21.73
C GLU A 77 11.83 -2.95 -20.58
N ASP A 78 11.25 -2.54 -19.45
CA ASP A 78 12.02 -2.22 -18.24
C ASP A 78 12.68 -3.49 -17.66
N LYS A 79 14.01 -3.48 -17.63
CA LYS A 79 14.83 -4.63 -17.18
C LYS A 79 14.74 -4.86 -15.67
N GLU A 80 14.62 -3.80 -14.88
CA GLU A 80 14.54 -3.93 -13.42
C GLU A 80 13.19 -4.51 -13.02
N ALA A 81 12.10 -4.07 -13.66
CA ALA A 81 10.78 -4.65 -13.48
C ALA A 81 10.74 -6.12 -13.87
N LEU A 82 11.38 -6.50 -14.99
CA LEU A 82 11.52 -7.89 -15.41
C LEU A 82 12.25 -8.73 -14.35
N ASN A 83 13.42 -8.27 -13.89
CA ASN A 83 14.22 -8.98 -12.90
C ASN A 83 13.46 -9.21 -11.58
N LEU A 84 12.71 -8.20 -11.11
CA LEU A 84 11.91 -8.32 -9.89
C LEU A 84 10.74 -9.29 -10.05
N LEU A 85 10.07 -9.29 -11.21
CA LEU A 85 9.00 -10.25 -11.51
C LEU A 85 9.53 -11.69 -11.57
N ASP A 86 10.63 -11.91 -12.28
CA ASP A 86 11.26 -13.23 -12.40
C ASP A 86 11.74 -13.73 -11.03
N GLN A 87 12.28 -12.83 -10.20
CA GLN A 87 12.62 -13.13 -8.81
C GLN A 87 11.38 -13.56 -8.03
N PHE A 88 10.29 -12.81 -8.10
CA PHE A 88 9.05 -13.12 -7.38
C PHE A 88 8.47 -14.47 -7.83
N GLU A 89 8.39 -14.72 -9.13
CA GLU A 89 7.89 -15.98 -9.70
C GLU A 89 8.73 -17.18 -9.23
N LYS A 90 10.06 -17.05 -9.25
CA LYS A 90 10.96 -18.07 -8.74
C LYS A 90 10.70 -18.36 -7.26
N LEU A 91 10.69 -17.33 -6.40
CA LEU A 91 10.45 -17.50 -4.96
C LEU A 91 9.07 -18.12 -4.68
N SER A 92 8.06 -17.76 -5.45
CA SER A 92 6.70 -18.31 -5.36
C SER A 92 6.67 -19.79 -5.73
N SER A 93 7.29 -20.17 -6.86
CA SER A 93 7.34 -21.55 -7.33
C SER A 93 8.10 -22.49 -6.36
N GLU A 94 9.17 -21.97 -5.74
CA GLU A 94 9.97 -22.69 -4.75
C GLU A 94 9.36 -22.67 -3.34
N LYS A 95 8.21 -22.00 -3.14
CA LYS A 95 7.52 -21.84 -1.85
C LYS A 95 8.42 -21.29 -0.74
N LYS A 96 9.30 -20.35 -1.10
CA LYS A 96 10.23 -19.69 -0.17
C LYS A 96 9.54 -18.59 0.64
N VAL A 97 8.77 -19.02 1.64
CA VAL A 97 7.87 -18.13 2.42
C VAL A 97 8.63 -16.97 3.08
N LYS A 98 9.80 -17.22 3.65
CA LYS A 98 10.59 -16.18 4.34
C LYS A 98 11.09 -15.13 3.34
N GLU A 99 11.55 -15.57 2.18
CA GLU A 99 12.08 -14.71 1.13
C GLU A 99 10.98 -13.95 0.40
N LEU A 100 9.79 -14.54 0.25
CA LEU A 100 8.59 -13.83 -0.22
C LEU A 100 8.19 -12.73 0.76
N TRP A 101 8.17 -13.02 2.06
CA TRP A 101 7.91 -12.01 3.09
C TRP A 101 8.95 -10.89 3.05
N GLN A 102 10.24 -11.22 2.88
CA GLN A 102 11.29 -10.22 2.73
C GLN A 102 11.07 -9.37 1.47
N PHE A 103 10.70 -10.00 0.34
CA PHE A 103 10.38 -9.30 -0.89
C PHE A 103 9.25 -8.29 -0.68
N GLU A 104 8.17 -8.71 -0.02
CA GLU A 104 7.03 -7.85 0.32
C GLU A 104 7.42 -6.70 1.24
N SER A 105 8.25 -6.96 2.26
CA SER A 105 8.73 -5.92 3.19
C SER A 105 9.54 -4.81 2.50
N ASP A 106 10.16 -5.13 1.36
CA ASP A 106 10.95 -4.18 0.58
C ASP A 106 10.13 -3.41 -0.48
N ILE A 107 8.84 -3.72 -0.66
CA ILE A 107 7.96 -3.06 -1.64
C ILE A 107 7.95 -1.52 -1.51
N PRO A 108 7.87 -0.91 -0.32
CA PRO A 108 7.87 0.55 -0.21
C PRO A 108 9.12 1.17 -0.85
N LYS A 109 10.29 0.60 -0.54
CA LYS A 109 11.59 1.08 -1.06
C LYS A 109 11.73 0.81 -2.56
N LYS A 110 11.28 -0.37 -3.02
CA LYS A 110 11.28 -0.74 -4.44
C LYS A 110 10.27 0.06 -5.26
N SER A 111 9.22 0.60 -4.65
CA SER A 111 8.26 1.47 -5.34
C SER A 111 8.84 2.86 -5.60
N LEU A 112 9.71 3.35 -4.71
CA LEU A 112 10.37 4.65 -4.83
C LEU A 112 11.64 4.59 -5.70
N LYS A 113 12.66 3.84 -5.28
CA LYS A 113 14.05 4.05 -5.73
C LYS A 113 14.45 3.50 -7.12
N PRO A 114 13.74 2.53 -7.72
CA PRO A 114 13.94 2.16 -9.13
C PRO A 114 12.83 2.66 -10.08
N PHE A 115 11.63 2.97 -9.59
CA PHE A 115 10.46 3.21 -10.46
C PHE A 115 9.74 4.54 -10.22
N GLU A 116 10.03 5.25 -9.12
CA GLU A 116 9.37 6.51 -8.76
C GLU A 116 7.83 6.45 -8.80
N LEU A 117 7.25 5.28 -8.49
CA LEU A 117 5.79 5.05 -8.52
C LEU A 117 5.06 5.80 -7.42
N ILE A 118 5.79 6.19 -6.37
CA ILE A 118 5.30 6.85 -5.17
C ILE A 118 6.31 7.91 -4.73
N SER A 119 5.84 8.86 -3.93
CA SER A 119 6.63 9.86 -3.23
C SER A 119 7.28 9.30 -1.95
N ILE A 120 8.20 10.07 -1.37
CA ILE A 120 8.84 9.74 -0.08
C ILE A 120 7.83 9.67 1.06
N VAL A 121 6.79 10.52 1.02
CA VAL A 121 5.73 10.52 2.04
C VAL A 121 4.90 9.24 1.94
N GLU A 122 4.45 8.90 0.73
CA GLU A 122 3.71 7.65 0.48
C GLU A 122 4.54 6.41 0.82
N MET A 123 5.86 6.43 0.62
CA MET A 123 6.74 5.34 1.06
C MET A 123 6.62 5.13 2.58
N SER A 124 6.67 6.21 3.36
CA SER A 124 6.51 6.13 4.82
C SER A 124 5.13 5.64 5.24
N ASP A 125 4.07 6.03 4.52
CA ASP A 125 2.71 5.57 4.80
C ASP A 125 2.56 4.06 4.51
N ILE A 126 3.14 3.57 3.42
CA ILE A 126 3.11 2.15 3.06
C ILE A 126 4.00 1.33 4.02
N GLU A 127 5.14 1.85 4.46
CA GLU A 127 5.95 1.21 5.52
C GLU A 127 5.14 1.07 6.81
N ARG A 128 4.39 2.12 7.19
CA ARG A 128 3.50 2.07 8.36
C ARG A 128 2.38 1.04 8.20
N LEU A 129 1.77 0.97 7.01
CA LEU A 129 0.77 -0.05 6.68
C LEU A 129 1.34 -1.46 6.86
N PHE A 130 2.56 -1.72 6.38
CA PHE A 130 3.20 -3.03 6.53
C PHE A 130 3.43 -3.41 8.01
N GLU A 131 3.87 -2.46 8.84
CA GLU A 131 4.06 -2.66 10.28
C GLU A 131 2.73 -2.99 10.98
N ASP A 132 1.70 -2.19 10.74
CA ASP A 132 0.38 -2.38 11.36
C ASP A 132 -0.29 -3.66 10.84
N ARG A 133 -0.11 -4.01 9.56
CA ARG A 133 -0.52 -5.30 9.01
C ARG A 133 0.17 -6.46 9.72
N SER A 134 1.46 -6.33 10.03
CA SER A 134 2.21 -7.38 10.71
C SER A 134 1.69 -7.61 12.13
N ARG A 135 1.37 -6.53 12.87
CA ARG A 135 0.68 -6.61 14.16
C ARG A 135 -0.71 -7.22 14.04
N CYS A 136 -1.46 -6.84 13.00
CA CYS A 136 -2.79 -7.39 12.75
C CYS A 136 -2.74 -8.88 12.41
N ALA A 137 -1.79 -9.36 11.62
CA ALA A 137 -1.68 -10.76 11.23
C ALA A 137 -1.14 -11.64 12.37
N HIS A 138 -0.26 -11.10 13.20
CA HIS A 138 0.40 -11.81 14.30
C HIS A 138 0.20 -11.08 15.64
N PRO A 139 -1.04 -11.01 16.15
CA PRO A 139 -1.35 -10.24 17.36
C PRO A 139 -0.62 -10.77 18.61
N SER A 140 -0.29 -12.06 18.63
CA SER A 140 0.48 -12.72 19.69
C SER A 140 1.93 -12.26 19.79
N MET A 141 2.45 -11.54 18.78
CA MET A 141 3.81 -10.99 18.81
C MET A 141 3.89 -9.64 19.56
N THR A 142 2.74 -9.03 19.89
CA THR A 142 2.68 -7.71 20.52
C THR A 142 2.70 -7.80 22.05
N SER A 143 1.95 -8.74 22.62
CA SER A 143 1.93 -9.01 24.06
C SER A 143 1.53 -10.47 24.30
N LEU A 144 1.93 -11.00 25.45
CA LEU A 144 1.58 -12.35 25.92
C LEU A 144 0.10 -12.45 26.36
N GLU A 145 -0.49 -11.33 26.76
CA GLU A 145 -1.81 -11.30 27.42
C GLU A 145 -2.87 -10.54 26.62
N GLU A 146 -2.47 -9.49 25.89
CA GLU A 146 -3.39 -8.63 25.15
C GLU A 146 -3.08 -8.63 23.65
N PRO A 147 -3.95 -9.17 22.79
CA PRO A 147 -3.73 -9.09 21.34
C PRO A 147 -3.82 -7.64 20.86
N PHE A 148 -3.07 -7.31 19.82
CA PHE A 148 -3.23 -6.00 19.17
C PHE A 148 -4.66 -5.81 18.65
N GLU A 149 -5.31 -4.73 19.08
CA GLU A 149 -6.62 -4.31 18.58
C GLU A 149 -6.49 -3.14 17.61
N ALA A 150 -6.99 -3.32 16.39
CA ALA A 150 -7.07 -2.25 15.40
C ALA A 150 -8.37 -1.46 15.60
N THR A 151 -8.30 -0.14 15.58
CA THR A 151 -9.48 0.74 15.65
C THR A 151 -10.06 1.03 14.27
N ALA A 152 -11.30 1.55 14.24
CA ALA A 152 -11.94 2.00 13.01
C ALA A 152 -11.13 3.14 12.34
N GLU A 153 -10.57 4.04 13.13
CA GLU A 153 -9.79 5.18 12.65
C GLU A 153 -8.49 4.69 11.99
N LEU A 154 -7.82 3.71 12.60
CA LEU A 154 -6.60 3.12 12.06
C LEU A 154 -6.88 2.39 10.74
N ALA A 155 -7.93 1.56 10.68
CA ALA A 155 -8.30 0.89 9.44
C ALA A 155 -8.71 1.90 8.35
N ARG A 156 -9.43 2.98 8.72
CA ARG A 156 -9.80 4.04 7.78
C ARG A 156 -8.62 4.87 7.31
N TYR A 157 -7.59 5.05 8.14
CA TYR A 157 -6.34 5.72 7.76
C TYR A 157 -5.66 4.98 6.61
N HIS A 158 -5.56 3.65 6.73
CA HIS A 158 -4.91 2.80 5.74
C HIS A 158 -5.68 2.62 4.43
N LEU A 159 -7.00 2.84 4.43
CA LEU A 159 -7.83 2.74 3.23
C LEU A 159 -7.78 3.98 2.31
N ARG A 160 -7.05 5.03 2.66
CA ARG A 160 -7.08 6.32 1.94
C ARG A 160 -6.40 6.28 0.58
#